data_AF-A0A4Y8VRF4-F1
#
_entry.id   AF-A0A4Y8VRF4-F1
#
_cell.length_a   1.000
_cell.length_b   1.000
_cell.length_c   1.000
_cell.angle_alpha   90.00
_cell.angle_beta   90.00
_cell.angle_gamma   90.00
#
_symmetry.space_group_name_H-M   'P 1'
#
loop_
_entity.id
_entity.type
_entity.pdbx_description
1 polymer ?
#
loop_
_entity_poly.entity_id
_entity_poly.type
_entity_poly.pdbx_seq_one_letter_code
_entity_poly.pdbx_strand_id
1 'polypeptide(L)'
;MLLDQVQRDKPIGDEAIKELRKKHLIEGRKPHLFVSKHIAQRTDKKVEYSMHKGLDSKSCERLLVDSLKDHGVLTRGEIDKLLWNVISDQLDDTQKKTRIGNILRKLRNDGIIQNETKGNVSNWSLVK
;
A
#
# COMPACT_ATOMS: atom_id res chain seq x y z
N MET A 1 -19.98 -15.09 19.41
CA MET A 1 -19.31 -13.85 18.97
C MET A 1 -18.44 -14.16 17.77
N LEU A 2 -18.92 -13.84 16.56
CA LEU A 2 -18.26 -14.18 15.28
C LEU A 2 -17.03 -13.31 14.99
N LEU A 3 -16.94 -12.14 15.64
CA LEU A 3 -15.85 -11.18 15.47
C LEU A 3 -14.53 -11.67 16.10
N ASP A 4 -14.61 -12.52 17.14
CA ASP A 4 -13.42 -13.09 17.81
C ASP A 4 -12.72 -14.15 16.95
N GLN A 5 -13.49 -14.83 16.08
CA GLN A 5 -12.96 -15.89 15.22
C GLN A 5 -12.15 -15.35 14.05
N VAL A 6 -12.51 -14.18 13.52
CA VAL A 6 -11.75 -13.47 12.47
C VAL A 6 -10.39 -13.01 12.99
N GLN A 7 -10.27 -12.72 14.29
CA GLN A 7 -9.03 -12.29 14.91
C GLN A 7 -8.05 -13.45 15.20
N ARG A 8 -8.53 -14.70 15.19
CA ARG A 8 -7.74 -15.88 15.58
C ARG A 8 -7.29 -16.74 14.41
N ASP A 9 -7.35 -16.23 13.18
CA ASP A 9 -7.00 -16.98 11.96
C ASP A 9 -7.69 -18.36 11.89
N LYS A 10 -8.92 -18.44 12.43
CA LYS A 10 -9.72 -19.65 12.32
C LYS A 10 -10.38 -19.64 10.95
N PRO A 11 -10.45 -20.79 10.25
CA PRO A 11 -11.06 -20.88 8.94
C PRO A 11 -12.52 -20.44 9.02
N ILE A 12 -12.76 -19.19 8.63
CA ILE A 12 -14.10 -18.66 8.50
C ILE A 12 -14.70 -19.37 7.28
N GLY A 13 -15.74 -20.15 7.51
CA GLY A 13 -16.45 -20.83 6.42
C GLY A 13 -16.89 -19.83 5.35
N ASP A 14 -16.85 -20.26 4.08
CA ASP A 14 -17.23 -19.43 2.93
C ASP A 14 -18.58 -18.72 3.09
N GLU A 15 -19.53 -19.35 3.79
CA GLU A 15 -20.83 -18.74 4.12
C GLU A 15 -20.71 -17.50 5.02
N ALA A 16 -19.87 -17.55 6.06
CA ALA A 16 -19.65 -16.41 6.94
C ALA A 16 -18.91 -15.28 6.21
N ILE A 17 -17.96 -15.60 5.31
CA ILE A 17 -17.33 -14.60 4.42
C ILE A 17 -18.39 -13.97 3.50
N LYS A 18 -19.29 -14.78 2.92
CA LYS A 18 -20.34 -14.29 2.02
C LYS A 18 -21.32 -13.37 2.75
N GLU A 19 -21.73 -13.73 3.97
CA GLU A 19 -22.59 -12.92 4.83
C GLU A 19 -21.91 -11.63 5.29
N LEU A 20 -20.64 -11.70 5.70
CA LEU A 20 -19.84 -10.53 6.08
C LEU A 20 -19.63 -9.59 4.88
N ARG A 21 -19.43 -10.13 3.68
CA ARG A 21 -19.30 -9.35 2.43
C ARG A 21 -20.63 -8.73 2.02
N LYS A 22 -21.73 -9.47 2.15
CA LYS A 22 -23.11 -8.98 1.90
C LYS A 22 -23.45 -7.82 2.83
N LYS A 23 -23.02 -7.91 4.09
CA LYS A 23 -23.16 -6.85 5.10
C LYS A 23 -22.10 -5.74 5.02
N HIS A 24 -21.22 -5.77 4.00
CA HIS A 24 -20.12 -4.80 3.82
C HIS A 24 -19.17 -4.70 5.01
N LEU A 25 -19.02 -5.76 5.80
CA LEU A 25 -18.22 -5.82 7.03
C LEU A 25 -16.76 -6.21 6.75
N ILE A 26 -16.50 -6.84 5.60
CA ILE A 26 -15.16 -7.19 5.13
C ILE A 26 -14.91 -6.72 3.68
N GLU A 27 -13.68 -6.35 3.38
CA GLU A 27 -13.14 -5.93 2.08
C GLU A 27 -11.95 -6.87 1.72
N GLY A 28 -11.67 -7.09 0.43
CA GLY A 28 -10.53 -7.93 -0.01
C GLY A 28 -10.92 -9.10 -0.92
N ARG A 29 -9.91 -9.83 -1.42
CA ARG A 29 -10.05 -11.04 -2.24
C ARG A 29 -9.34 -12.18 -1.53
N LYS A 30 -9.99 -13.36 -1.47
CA LYS A 30 -9.36 -14.59 -0.95
C LYS A 30 -7.96 -14.75 -1.59
N PRO A 31 -6.90 -15.05 -0.81
CA PRO A 31 -6.91 -15.33 0.64
C PRO A 31 -6.83 -14.10 1.56
N HIS A 32 -6.57 -12.90 1.04
CA HIS A 32 -6.37 -11.67 1.82
C HIS A 32 -7.70 -10.92 2.05
N LEU A 33 -8.40 -11.31 3.11
CA LEU A 33 -9.63 -10.67 3.58
C LEU A 33 -9.31 -9.71 4.73
N PHE A 34 -9.90 -8.52 4.69
CA PHE A 34 -9.70 -7.44 5.65
C PHE A 34 -11.04 -6.95 6.19
N VAL A 35 -11.02 -6.32 7.37
CA VAL A 35 -12.22 -5.71 7.96
C VAL A 35 -12.52 -4.37 7.29
N SER A 36 -13.78 -4.14 6.93
CA SER A 36 -14.23 -2.91 6.27
C SER A 36 -14.12 -1.68 7.17
N LYS A 37 -14.02 -0.51 6.53
CA LYS A 37 -13.92 0.82 7.17
C LYS A 37 -14.91 1.03 8.32
N HIS A 38 -16.17 0.67 8.09
CA HIS A 38 -17.26 0.91 9.02
C HIS A 38 -17.12 0.09 10.31
N ILE A 39 -16.56 -1.12 10.23
CA ILE A 39 -16.35 -1.98 11.40
C ILE A 39 -15.06 -1.61 12.11
N ALA A 40 -14.00 -1.28 11.40
CA ALA A 40 -12.77 -0.78 12.03
C ALA A 40 -12.98 0.52 12.82
N GLN A 41 -13.94 1.36 12.42
CA GLN A 41 -14.31 2.57 13.18
C GLN A 41 -15.11 2.28 14.44
N ARG A 42 -15.94 1.23 14.43
CA ARG A 42 -16.80 0.80 15.56
C ARG A 42 -16.12 -0.18 16.52
N THR A 43 -15.02 -0.78 16.10
CA THR A 43 -14.22 -1.71 16.92
C THR A 43 -12.93 -0.99 17.33
N ASP A 44 -12.30 -1.36 18.45
CA ASP A 44 -10.97 -0.87 18.90
C ASP A 44 -9.80 -1.24 17.94
N LYS A 45 -10.10 -1.45 16.66
CA LYS A 45 -9.19 -1.80 15.55
C LYS A 45 -8.95 -0.62 14.60
N LYS A 46 -9.10 0.61 15.11
CA LYS A 46 -8.75 1.83 14.35
C LYS A 46 -7.29 1.83 13.88
N VAL A 47 -6.40 1.21 14.67
CA VAL A 47 -4.96 1.10 14.37
C VAL A 47 -4.71 0.12 13.22
N GLU A 48 -5.28 -1.10 13.25
CA GLU A 48 -5.12 -2.09 12.18
C GLU A 48 -5.64 -1.60 10.81
N TYR A 49 -6.77 -0.88 10.78
CA TYR A 49 -7.27 -0.31 9.53
C TYR A 49 -6.40 0.83 8.99
N SER A 50 -5.88 1.69 9.86
CA SER A 50 -4.92 2.74 9.47
C SER A 50 -3.60 2.13 8.97
N MET A 51 -3.15 1.03 9.57
CA MET A 51 -1.99 0.24 9.13
C MET A 51 -2.22 -0.35 7.74
N HIS A 52 -3.38 -0.96 7.48
CA HIS A 52 -3.66 -1.63 6.21
C HIS A 52 -4.07 -0.71 5.06
N LYS A 53 -4.75 0.42 5.31
CA LYS A 53 -5.33 1.26 4.23
C LYS A 53 -4.62 2.61 4.04
N GLY A 54 -4.07 3.19 5.10
CA GLY A 54 -3.60 4.59 5.11
C GLY A 54 -2.08 4.77 5.04
N LEU A 55 -1.33 3.82 5.58
CA LEU A 55 0.13 3.92 5.71
C LEU A 55 0.87 3.65 4.40
N ASP A 56 0.44 2.70 3.57
CA ASP A 56 1.23 2.30 2.40
C ASP A 56 1.48 3.45 1.40
N SER A 57 0.46 4.04 0.78
CA SER A 57 0.72 4.89 -0.40
C SER A 57 1.25 6.28 -0.05
N LYS A 58 0.64 6.97 0.93
CA LYS A 58 1.07 8.32 1.33
C LYS A 58 2.41 8.31 2.06
N SER A 59 2.70 7.30 2.87
CA SER A 59 4.00 7.22 3.55
C SER A 59 5.09 6.83 2.56
N CYS A 60 4.81 5.96 1.59
CA CYS A 60 5.74 5.69 0.48
C CYS A 60 6.00 6.94 -0.36
N GLU A 61 4.96 7.71 -0.71
CA GLU A 61 5.11 9.00 -1.40
C GLU A 61 6.02 9.95 -0.62
N ARG A 62 5.76 10.12 0.68
CA ARG A 62 6.54 11.00 1.55
C ARG A 62 7.99 10.54 1.68
N LEU A 63 8.20 9.26 1.94
CA LEU A 63 9.53 8.67 2.08
C LEU A 63 10.34 8.83 0.78
N LEU A 64 9.72 8.60 -0.37
CA LEU A 64 10.36 8.81 -1.67
C LEU A 64 10.77 10.28 -1.85
N VAL A 65 9.88 11.22 -1.54
CA VAL A 65 10.18 12.66 -1.63
C VAL A 65 11.31 13.05 -0.68
N ASP A 66 11.28 12.61 0.57
CA ASP A 66 12.33 12.92 1.55
C ASP A 66 13.68 12.30 1.11
N SER A 67 13.67 11.07 0.60
CA SER A 67 14.88 10.44 0.06
C SER A 67 15.42 11.16 -1.17
N LEU A 68 14.55 11.68 -2.04
CA LEU A 68 14.96 12.52 -3.18
C LEU A 68 15.48 13.89 -2.73
N LYS A 69 15.04 14.43 -1.58
CA LYS A 69 15.63 15.64 -1.01
C LYS A 69 17.04 15.38 -0.48
N ASP A 70 17.24 14.24 0.18
CA ASP A 70 18.52 13.89 0.80
C ASP A 70 19.57 13.46 -0.25
N HIS A 71 19.17 12.68 -1.25
CA HIS A 71 20.07 12.14 -2.28
C HIS A 71 20.08 12.94 -3.59
N GLY A 72 19.08 13.79 -3.84
CA GLY A 72 18.91 14.59 -5.06
C GLY A 72 18.34 13.81 -6.25
N VAL A 73 18.96 12.69 -6.61
CA VAL A 73 18.55 11.80 -7.71
C VAL A 73 18.50 10.36 -7.22
N LEU A 74 17.45 9.63 -7.62
CA LEU A 74 17.34 8.19 -7.41
C LEU A 74 16.99 7.48 -8.72
N THR A 75 17.61 6.32 -8.94
CA THR A 75 17.25 5.43 -10.06
C THR A 75 16.00 4.63 -9.74
N ARG A 76 15.33 4.09 -10.77
CA ARG A 76 14.19 3.20 -10.57
C ARG A 76 14.51 2.01 -9.65
N GLY A 77 15.71 1.43 -9.75
CA GLY A 77 16.13 0.30 -8.92
C GLY A 77 16.30 0.67 -7.44
N GLU A 78 16.81 1.88 -7.16
CA GLU A 78 16.94 2.38 -5.78
C GLU A 78 15.58 2.69 -5.17
N ILE A 79 14.68 3.31 -5.93
CA ILE A 79 13.30 3.58 -5.50
C ILE A 79 12.57 2.28 -5.21
N ASP A 80 12.73 1.28 -6.09
CA ASP A 80 12.13 -0.02 -5.88
C ASP A 80 12.64 -0.64 -4.57
N LYS A 81 13.96 -0.64 -4.31
CA LYS A 81 14.55 -1.15 -3.04
C LYS A 81 14.08 -0.38 -1.81
N LEU A 82 14.03 0.95 -1.90
CA LEU A 82 13.67 1.84 -0.80
C LEU A 82 12.22 1.63 -0.38
N LEU A 83 11.31 1.54 -1.36
CA LEU A 83 9.90 1.28 -1.11
C LEU A 83 9.63 -0.19 -0.81
N TRP A 84 10.49 -1.12 -1.26
CA TRP A 84 10.31 -2.56 -1.03
C TRP A 84 10.19 -2.93 0.45
N ASN A 85 10.97 -2.25 1.28
CA ASN A 85 11.02 -2.48 2.74
C ASN A 85 9.87 -1.80 3.49
N VAL A 86 9.16 -0.87 2.84
CA VAL A 86 8.08 -0.08 3.46
C VAL A 86 6.71 -0.55 3.00
N ILE A 87 6.63 -1.05 1.77
CA ILE A 87 5.43 -1.68 1.23
C ILE A 87 5.19 -3.00 1.97
N SER A 88 3.94 -3.22 2.37
CA SER A 88 3.55 -4.43 3.10
C SER A 88 4.07 -5.70 2.45
N ASP A 89 4.67 -6.55 3.27
CA ASP A 89 5.09 -7.93 2.99
C ASP A 89 3.96 -8.85 2.52
N GLN A 90 2.70 -8.45 2.73
CA GLN A 90 1.52 -9.17 2.24
C GLN A 90 1.26 -8.99 0.74
N LEU A 91 1.98 -8.09 0.06
CA LEU A 91 1.84 -7.84 -1.38
C LEU A 91 2.84 -8.69 -2.16
N ASP A 92 2.36 -9.33 -3.22
CA ASP A 92 3.24 -10.05 -4.16
C ASP A 92 4.19 -9.09 -4.87
N ASP A 93 5.34 -9.58 -5.32
CA ASP A 93 6.36 -8.80 -6.04
C ASP A 93 5.77 -7.97 -7.20
N THR A 94 4.84 -8.56 -7.94
CA THR A 94 4.13 -7.88 -9.04
C THR A 94 3.27 -6.73 -8.50
N GLN A 95 2.54 -6.95 -7.41
CA GLN A 95 1.70 -5.92 -6.79
C GLN A 95 2.55 -4.78 -6.22
N LYS A 96 3.68 -5.11 -5.58
CA LYS A 96 4.64 -4.11 -5.09
C LYS A 96 5.16 -3.24 -6.24
N LYS A 97 5.64 -3.85 -7.33
CA LYS A 97 6.11 -3.12 -8.52
C LYS A 97 5.03 -2.24 -9.15
N THR A 98 3.80 -2.74 -9.28
CA THR A 98 2.68 -1.94 -9.77
C THR A 98 2.40 -0.75 -8.86
N ARG A 99 2.46 -0.94 -7.53
CA ARG A 99 2.24 0.12 -6.56
C ARG A 99 3.30 1.20 -6.64
N ILE A 100 4.58 0.83 -6.72
CA ILE A 100 5.69 1.75 -6.91
C ILE A 100 5.53 2.54 -8.22
N GLY A 101 5.17 1.85 -9.32
CA GLY A 101 4.89 2.50 -10.60
C GLY A 101 3.75 3.52 -10.52
N ASN A 102 2.67 3.20 -9.79
CA ASN A 102 1.56 4.11 -9.58
C ASN A 102 1.96 5.35 -8.76
N ILE A 103 2.78 5.17 -7.72
CA ILE A 103 3.30 6.28 -6.90
C ILE A 103 4.15 7.23 -7.77
N LEU A 104 5.08 6.69 -8.55
CA LEU A 104 5.92 7.47 -9.44
C LEU A 104 5.11 8.25 -10.48
N ARG A 105 4.11 7.58 -11.08
CA ARG A 105 3.22 8.22 -12.06
C ARG A 105 2.41 9.35 -11.43
N LYS A 106 1.92 9.14 -10.21
CA LYS A 106 1.16 10.15 -9.46
C LYS A 106 2.03 11.36 -9.13
N LEU A 107 3.19 11.15 -8.49
CA LEU A 107 4.11 12.23 -8.14
C LEU A 107 4.60 13.02 -9.37
N ARG A 108 4.78 12.35 -10.51
CA ARG A 108 5.10 13.00 -11.78
C ARG A 108 3.95 13.85 -12.30
N ASN A 109 2.72 13.32 -12.27
CA ASN A 109 1.52 14.06 -12.69
C ASN A 109 1.25 15.26 -11.77
N ASP A 110 1.54 15.13 -10.48
CA ASP A 110 1.42 16.20 -9.48
C ASP A 110 2.55 17.25 -9.61
N GLY A 111 3.53 17.04 -10.52
CA GLY A 111 4.65 17.96 -10.74
C GLY A 111 5.66 18.00 -9.60
N ILE A 112 5.70 16.96 -8.75
CA ILE A 112 6.62 16.87 -7.60
C ILE A 112 7.96 16.29 -8.03
N ILE A 113 7.94 15.27 -8.89
CA ILE A 113 9.14 14.61 -9.42
C ILE A 113 9.19 14.66 -10.93
N GLN A 114 10.39 14.74 -11.49
CA GLN A 114 10.65 14.57 -12.91
C GLN A 114 11.41 13.28 -13.17
N ASN A 115 11.20 12.72 -14.35
CA ASN A 115 11.98 11.60 -14.85
C ASN A 115 12.94 12.09 -15.93
N GLU A 116 14.22 11.81 -15.74
CA GLU A 116 15.26 11.95 -16.74
C GLU A 116 15.69 10.55 -17.18
N THR A 117 15.39 10.20 -18.42
CA THR A 117 15.84 8.92 -18.99
C THR A 117 17.17 9.15 -19.70
N LYS A 118 18.24 8.52 -19.19
CA LYS A 118 19.58 8.54 -19.79
C LYS A 118 19.89 7.14 -20.32
N GLY A 119 19.53 6.88 -21.58
CA GLY A 119 19.65 5.57 -22.20
C GLY A 119 18.65 4.57 -21.60
N ASN A 120 19.13 3.43 -21.09
CA ASN A 120 18.29 2.41 -20.45
C ASN A 120 18.00 2.67 -18.95
N VAL A 121 18.50 3.79 -18.40
CA VAL A 121 18.35 4.11 -16.98
C VAL A 121 17.41 5.29 -16.80
N SER A 122 16.39 5.10 -15.98
CA SER A 122 15.45 6.13 -15.55
C SER A 122 15.90 6.72 -14.20
N ASN A 123 16.33 7.97 -14.23
CA ASN A 123 16.65 8.77 -13.05
C ASN A 123 15.44 9.62 -12.67
N TRP A 124 15.19 9.73 -11.38
CA TRP A 124 14.10 10.52 -10.82
C TRP A 124 14.68 11.56 -9.88
N SER A 125 14.21 12.79 -10.00
CA SER A 125 14.60 13.91 -9.16
C SER A 125 13.38 14.76 -8.83
N LEU A 126 13.49 15.61 -7.81
CA LEU A 126 12.46 16.61 -7.54
C LEU A 126 12.45 17.64 -8.67
N VAL A 127 11.25 18.08 -9.06
CA VAL A 127 11.09 19.23 -9.95
C VAL A 127 11.64 20.46 -9.23
N LYS A 128 12.51 21.22 -9.90
CA LYS A 128 13.05 22.48 -9.38
C LYS A 128 12.11 23.64 -9.64
#